data_AF-A0A8X6GA90-F1
#
_entry.id   AF-A0A8X6GA90-F1
#
_cell.length_a   1.000
_cell.length_b   1.000
_cell.length_c   1.000
_cell.angle_alpha   90.00
_cell.angle_beta   90.00
_cell.angle_gamma   90.00
#
_symmetry.space_group_name_H-M   'P 1'
#
loop_
_entity.id
_entity.type
_entity.pdbx_description
1 polymer ?
#
loop_
_entity_poly.entity_id
_entity_poly.type
_entity_poly.pdbx_seq_one_letter_code
_entity_poly.pdbx_strand_id
1 'polypeptide(L)'
;MDSPPTQLVENLKSHFDSIRQSPTSNHSKRSVFVHPALKDCSHVFIRNDTVRNPLQAPYDGPLKILHRTDKTFDVDINGQKSTISIDRVKPDFLEIDSVQPPVVTETV
;
A
#
# COMPACT_ATOMS: atom_id res chain seq x y z
N MET A 1 -34.11 51.42 -2.65
CA MET A 1 -33.40 51.49 -3.95
C MET A 1 -32.45 50.32 -3.95
N ASP A 2 -32.90 49.21 -4.50
CA ASP A 2 -32.15 47.96 -4.52
C ASP A 2 -30.92 48.16 -5.40
N SER A 3 -29.73 47.90 -4.83
CA SER A 3 -28.48 47.93 -5.57
C SER A 3 -28.58 46.94 -6.75
N PRO A 4 -28.15 47.34 -7.96
CA PRO A 4 -28.21 46.47 -9.12
C PRO A 4 -27.46 45.15 -8.82
N PRO A 5 -27.96 44.00 -9.29
CA PRO A 5 -27.46 42.68 -8.92
C PRO A 5 -25.96 42.48 -9.23
N THR A 6 -25.41 43.26 -10.15
CA THR A 6 -23.99 43.27 -10.51
C THR A 6 -23.09 43.76 -9.39
N GLN A 7 -23.51 44.80 -8.64
CA GLN A 7 -22.71 45.35 -7.53
C GLN A 7 -22.63 44.38 -6.36
N LEU A 8 -23.72 43.66 -6.07
CA LEU A 8 -23.72 42.61 -5.05
C LEU A 8 -22.70 41.51 -5.39
N VAL A 9 -22.68 41.06 -6.65
CA VAL A 9 -21.75 40.02 -7.10
C VAL A 9 -20.30 40.50 -7.03
N GLU A 10 -20.02 41.73 -7.42
CA GLU A 10 -18.68 42.33 -7.32
C GLU A 10 -18.20 42.45 -5.86
N ASN A 11 -19.08 42.88 -4.97
CA ASN A 11 -18.79 42.99 -3.54
C ASN A 11 -18.53 41.62 -2.89
N LEU A 12 -19.27 40.59 -3.28
CA LEU A 12 -19.05 39.24 -2.78
C LEU A 12 -17.71 38.68 -3.27
N LYS A 13 -17.38 38.87 -4.56
CA LYS A 13 -16.10 38.40 -5.12
C LYS A 13 -14.91 39.03 -4.41
N SER A 14 -14.92 40.36 -4.24
CA SER A 14 -13.83 41.06 -3.54
C SER A 14 -13.71 40.65 -2.07
N HIS A 15 -14.83 40.39 -1.40
CA HIS A 15 -14.85 39.93 -0.02
C HIS A 15 -14.36 38.48 0.13
N PHE A 16 -14.69 37.57 -0.78
CA PHE A 16 -14.16 36.21 -0.75
C PHE A 16 -12.68 36.14 -1.16
N ASP A 17 -12.24 37.01 -2.07
CA ASP A 17 -10.82 37.13 -2.43
C ASP A 17 -9.98 37.64 -1.26
N SER A 18 -10.50 38.54 -0.42
CA SER A 18 -9.79 39.02 0.79
C SER A 18 -9.70 37.96 1.89
N ILE A 19 -10.63 37.01 1.94
CA ILE A 19 -10.65 35.88 2.90
C ILE A 19 -9.85 34.68 2.37
N ARG A 20 -9.32 34.74 1.14
CA ARG A 20 -8.61 33.63 0.53
C ARG A 20 -7.44 33.17 1.41
N GLN A 21 -7.40 31.88 1.70
CA GLN A 21 -6.32 31.29 2.48
C GLN A 21 -4.96 31.56 1.80
N SER A 22 -3.95 31.87 2.61
CA SER A 22 -2.58 32.01 2.12
C SER A 22 -2.10 30.66 1.57
N PRO A 23 -1.34 30.64 0.45
CA PRO A 23 -0.78 29.41 -0.08
C PRO A 23 0.03 28.68 1.01
N THR A 24 -0.39 27.46 1.35
CA THR A 24 0.33 26.63 2.32
C THR A 24 1.48 25.91 1.61
N SER A 25 2.57 25.68 2.34
CA SER A 25 3.66 24.84 1.83
C SER A 25 3.15 23.41 1.64
N ASN A 26 3.32 22.87 0.43
CA ASN A 26 2.99 21.49 0.13
C ASN A 26 4.10 20.56 0.63
N HIS A 27 3.86 19.96 1.80
CA HIS A 27 4.74 18.96 2.41
C HIS A 27 4.50 17.53 1.87
N SER A 28 3.64 17.34 0.85
CA SER A 28 3.25 16.02 0.34
C SER A 28 4.28 15.37 -0.60
N LYS A 29 5.50 15.93 -0.73
CA LYS A 29 6.57 15.38 -1.58
C LYS A 29 7.19 14.08 -1.04
N ARG A 30 6.58 13.42 -0.06
CA ARG A 30 7.14 12.21 0.53
C ARG A 30 6.83 11.02 -0.40
N SER A 31 7.86 10.43 -0.96
CA SER A 31 7.76 9.13 -1.61
C SER A 31 7.27 8.10 -0.59
N VAL A 32 6.22 7.37 -0.91
CA VAL A 32 5.72 6.26 -0.10
C VAL A 32 6.80 5.17 -0.09
N PHE A 33 7.09 4.63 1.09
CA PHE A 33 8.04 3.53 1.21
C PHE A 33 7.39 2.24 0.69
N VAL A 34 8.05 1.60 -0.26
CA VAL A 34 7.68 0.27 -0.78
C VAL A 34 8.85 -0.66 -0.51
N HIS A 35 8.56 -1.83 0.08
CA HIS A 35 9.60 -2.79 0.40
C HIS A 35 10.27 -3.33 -0.88
N PRO A 36 11.62 -3.27 -1.03
CA PRO A 36 12.30 -3.68 -2.26
C PRO A 36 12.01 -5.12 -2.70
N ALA A 37 11.93 -6.05 -1.75
CA ALA A 37 11.64 -7.46 -2.04
C ALA A 37 10.27 -7.70 -2.71
N LEU A 38 9.33 -6.75 -2.66
CA LEU A 38 8.04 -6.89 -3.36
C LEU A 38 8.19 -6.94 -4.89
N LYS A 39 9.32 -6.47 -5.42
CA LYS A 39 9.64 -6.55 -6.85
C LYS A 39 9.87 -7.98 -7.30
N ASP A 40 10.58 -8.77 -6.49
CA ASP A 40 11.12 -10.08 -6.90
C ASP A 40 10.53 -11.27 -6.11
N CYS A 41 9.80 -11.02 -5.01
CA CYS A 41 9.24 -12.09 -4.16
C CYS A 41 8.28 -13.00 -4.94
N SER A 42 8.37 -14.32 -4.78
CA SER A 42 7.48 -15.28 -5.44
C SER A 42 6.11 -15.38 -4.77
N HIS A 43 6.08 -15.20 -3.44
CA HIS A 43 4.89 -15.28 -2.61
C HIS A 43 4.75 -14.02 -1.73
N VAL A 44 3.52 -13.72 -1.34
CA VAL A 44 3.19 -12.61 -0.44
C VAL A 44 2.17 -13.04 0.60
N PHE A 45 2.27 -12.44 1.77
CA PHE A 45 1.22 -12.45 2.79
C PHE A 45 0.25 -11.30 2.54
N ILE A 46 -1.04 -11.54 2.74
CA ILE A 46 -2.10 -10.57 2.43
C ILE A 46 -2.84 -10.18 3.70
N ARG A 47 -2.89 -8.87 4.00
CA ARG A 47 -3.56 -8.36 5.20
C ARG A 47 -5.07 -8.49 5.07
N ASN A 48 -5.70 -9.12 6.05
CA ASN A 48 -7.14 -9.18 6.19
C ASN A 48 -7.65 -7.99 7.04
N ASP A 49 -8.31 -7.03 6.39
CA ASP A 49 -8.79 -5.78 6.99
C ASP A 49 -10.22 -5.88 7.55
N THR A 50 -10.81 -7.09 7.61
CA THR A 50 -12.14 -7.29 8.20
C THR A 50 -12.08 -7.34 9.73
N VAL A 51 -13.25 -7.26 10.37
CA VAL A 51 -13.38 -7.52 11.81
C VAL A 51 -12.93 -8.95 12.08
N ARG A 52 -11.90 -9.10 12.92
CA ARG A 52 -11.25 -10.36 13.22
C ARG A 52 -11.62 -10.85 14.61
N ASN A 53 -11.64 -12.17 14.77
CA ASN A 53 -11.78 -12.78 16.08
C ASN A 53 -10.49 -12.61 16.90
N PRO A 54 -10.58 -12.66 18.25
CA PRO A 54 -9.39 -12.74 19.09
C PRO A 54 -8.46 -13.87 18.63
N LEU A 55 -7.14 -13.61 18.61
CA LEU A 55 -6.09 -14.57 18.23
C LEU A 55 -6.08 -15.03 16.76
N GLN A 56 -6.93 -14.50 15.88
CA GLN A 56 -6.82 -14.74 14.45
C GLN A 56 -5.59 -14.01 13.89
N ALA A 57 -4.84 -14.58 12.93
CA ALA A 57 -3.72 -13.88 12.30
C ALA A 57 -4.20 -12.67 11.44
N PRO A 58 -3.43 -11.57 11.32
CA PRO A 58 -3.79 -10.42 10.49
C PRO A 58 -3.56 -10.66 9.01
N TYR A 59 -2.73 -11.64 8.67
CA TYR A 59 -2.31 -11.91 7.33
C TYR A 59 -2.66 -13.35 6.98
N ASP A 60 -3.22 -13.51 5.80
CA ASP A 60 -3.36 -14.81 5.16
C ASP A 60 -2.02 -15.19 4.53
N GLY A 61 -1.76 -16.50 4.48
CA GLY A 61 -0.46 -17.13 4.24
C GLY A 61 0.30 -16.71 2.97
N PRO A 62 1.41 -17.38 2.67
CA PRO A 62 2.18 -17.07 1.47
C PRO A 62 1.39 -17.51 0.23
N LEU A 63 0.84 -16.52 -0.48
CA LEU A 63 0.07 -16.71 -1.70
C LEU A 63 0.94 -16.42 -2.91
N LYS A 64 0.82 -17.28 -3.94
CA LYS A 64 1.61 -17.18 -5.15
C LYS A 64 1.19 -15.94 -5.95
N ILE A 65 2.18 -15.14 -6.35
CA ILE A 65 1.94 -14.03 -7.25
C ILE A 65 1.90 -14.52 -8.69
N LEU A 66 0.83 -14.16 -9.41
CA LEU A 66 0.62 -14.44 -10.82
C LEU A 66 1.11 -13.28 -11.70
N HIS A 67 0.83 -12.04 -11.28
CA HIS A 67 1.22 -10.83 -12.01
C HIS A 67 1.42 -9.64 -11.05
N ARG A 68 2.27 -8.69 -11.43
CA ARG A 68 2.63 -7.51 -10.63
C ARG A 68 2.49 -6.23 -11.45
N THR A 69 1.99 -5.18 -10.82
CA THR A 69 2.02 -3.80 -11.33
C THR A 69 2.60 -2.88 -10.24
N ASP A 70 2.76 -1.59 -10.54
CA ASP A 70 3.28 -0.61 -9.58
C ASP A 70 2.41 -0.45 -8.33
N LYS A 71 1.10 -0.78 -8.42
CA LYS A 71 0.13 -0.56 -7.34
C LYS A 71 -0.64 -1.80 -6.93
N THR A 72 -0.60 -2.88 -7.72
CA THR A 72 -1.40 -4.08 -7.48
C THR A 72 -0.64 -5.36 -7.74
N PHE A 73 -1.08 -6.42 -7.06
CA PHE A 73 -0.61 -7.79 -7.21
C PHE A 73 -1.81 -8.65 -7.57
N ASP A 74 -1.69 -9.40 -8.65
CA ASP A 74 -2.60 -10.50 -8.93
C ASP A 74 -2.05 -11.75 -8.25
N VAL A 75 -2.81 -12.30 -7.32
CA VAL A 75 -2.44 -13.47 -6.52
C VAL A 75 -3.38 -14.62 -6.81
N ASP A 76 -2.86 -15.84 -6.66
CA ASP A 76 -3.65 -17.07 -6.70
C ASP A 76 -4.20 -17.38 -5.31
N ILE A 77 -5.52 -17.30 -5.15
CA ILE A 77 -6.23 -17.69 -3.94
C ILE A 77 -7.11 -18.88 -4.31
N ASN A 78 -6.72 -20.08 -3.86
CA ASN A 78 -7.47 -21.33 -4.09
C ASN A 78 -7.75 -21.62 -5.57
N GLY A 79 -6.82 -21.31 -6.48
CA GLY A 79 -6.97 -21.49 -7.92
C GLY A 79 -7.68 -20.33 -8.62
N GLN A 80 -8.12 -19.30 -7.88
CA GLN A 80 -8.76 -18.12 -8.42
C GLN A 80 -7.83 -16.91 -8.35
N LYS A 81 -7.74 -16.19 -9.48
CA LYS A 81 -7.03 -14.92 -9.57
C LYS A 81 -7.76 -13.83 -8.77
N SER A 82 -7.07 -13.17 -7.85
CA SER A 82 -7.56 -12.01 -7.11
C SER A 82 -6.56 -10.86 -7.17
N THR A 83 -7.04 -9.62 -7.33
CA THR A 83 -6.21 -8.42 -7.44
C THR A 83 -6.20 -7.65 -6.13
N ILE A 84 -5.01 -7.43 -5.56
CA ILE A 84 -4.81 -6.83 -4.24
C ILE A 84 -3.89 -5.61 -4.34
N SER A 85 -4.18 -4.55 -3.58
CA SER A 85 -3.32 -3.36 -3.51
C SER A 85 -1.97 -3.67 -2.85
N ILE A 86 -0.92 -3.00 -3.30
CA ILE A 86 0.42 -3.04 -2.69
C ILE A 86 0.41 -2.67 -1.19
N ASP A 87 -0.55 -1.86 -0.74
CA ASP A 87 -0.66 -1.44 0.66
C ASP A 87 -1.10 -2.56 1.62
N ARG A 88 -1.61 -3.67 1.07
CA ARG A 88 -2.13 -4.82 1.83
C ARG A 88 -1.21 -6.04 1.75
N VAL A 89 -0.07 -5.95 1.08
CA VAL A 89 0.84 -7.09 0.90
C VAL A 89 2.12 -6.93 1.71
N LYS A 90 2.67 -8.07 2.14
CA LYS A 90 4.02 -8.17 2.70
C LYS A 90 4.75 -9.28 1.93
N PRO A 91 6.01 -9.09 1.52
CA PRO A 91 6.77 -10.15 0.85
C PRO A 91 6.95 -11.34 1.77
N ASP A 92 6.87 -12.54 1.21
CA ASP A 92 7.34 -13.75 1.86
C ASP A 92 8.84 -13.95 1.59
N PHE A 93 9.59 -14.21 2.65
CA PHE A 93 10.99 -14.55 2.56
C PHE A 93 11.11 -16.04 2.83
N LEU A 94 11.29 -16.82 1.77
CA LEU A 94 11.65 -18.22 1.93
C LEU A 94 13.02 -18.26 2.62
N GLU A 95 13.09 -18.83 3.82
CA GLU A 95 14.36 -19.16 4.46
C GLU A 95 15.14 -20.08 3.52
N ILE A 96 16.34 -19.67 3.13
CA ILE A 96 17.27 -20.52 2.39
C ILE A 96 17.88 -21.48 3.41
N ASP A 97 17.08 -22.44 3.89
CA ASP A 97 17.57 -23.54 4.71
C ASP A 97 18.00 -24.69 3.80
N SER A 98 19.25 -24.60 3.32
CA SER A 98 20.15 -25.75 3.11
C SER A 98 21.47 -25.34 2.46
N VAL A 99 22.40 -24.83 3.27
CA VAL A 99 23.77 -25.36 3.21
C VAL A 99 23.97 -26.11 4.50
N GLN A 100 23.70 -27.42 4.49
CA GLN A 100 24.23 -28.27 5.55
C GLN A 100 25.76 -28.14 5.51
N PRO A 101 26.44 -27.78 6.61
CA PRO A 101 27.89 -27.90 6.67
C PRO A 101 28.27 -29.37 6.42
N PRO A 102 29.37 -29.66 5.72
CA PRO A 102 29.76 -31.03 5.43
C PRO A 102 29.86 -31.82 6.73
N VAL A 103 29.13 -32.93 6.80
CA VAL A 103 29.26 -33.91 7.89
C VAL A 103 30.71 -34.39 7.88
N VAL A 104 31.52 -33.88 8.82
CA VAL A 104 32.82 -34.48 9.12
C VAL A 104 32.56 -35.80 9.84
N THR A 105 32.64 -36.89 9.08
CA THR A 105 32.78 -38.23 9.65
C THR A 105 34.19 -38.37 10.18
N GLU A 106 34.40 -38.14 11.48
CA GLU A 106 35.61 -38.64 12.14
C GLU A 106 35.44 -40.13 12.39
N THR A 107 36.16 -40.89 11.57
CA THR A 107 36.57 -42.26 11.83
C THR A 107 37.84 -42.20 12.67
N VAL A 108 37.83 -42.77 13.88
CA VAL A 108 38.76 -43.75 14.46
C VAL A 108 38.53 -43.79 15.98
#